data_AF-A0A252D7J0-F1
#
_entry.id   AF-A0A252D7J0-F1
#
_cell.length_a   1.000
_cell.length_b   1.000
_cell.length_c   1.000
_cell.angle_alpha   90.00
_cell.angle_beta   90.00
_cell.angle_gamma   90.00
#
_symmetry.space_group_name_H-M   'P 1'
#
loop_
_entity.id
_entity.type
_entity.pdbx_description
1 polymer ?
#
loop_
_entity_poly.entity_id
_entity_poly.type
_entity_poly.pdbx_seq_one_letter_code
_entity_poly.pdbx_strand_id
1 'polypeptide(L)'
;MHKKLERFISLLIYLSILVPFVPVKAQTPDEWVTLGKRIHGGFGSYIALGIRIGLDAMKHLNTKPRKLDVTYFDGANAPYPCVVDGIMIATVATPGQISLQVIPSKSDVSNFGNSW
;
A
#
# COMPACT_ATOMS: atom_id res chain seq x y z
N MET A 1 40.44 -30.90 11.60
CA MET A 1 39.03 -30.42 11.49
C MET A 1 38.91 -28.89 11.55
N HIS A 2 39.59 -28.22 12.51
CA HIS A 2 39.57 -26.75 12.68
C HIS A 2 39.81 -25.93 11.39
N LYS A 3 40.87 -26.20 10.64
CA LYS A 3 41.21 -25.42 9.43
C LYS A 3 40.18 -25.52 8.28
N LYS A 4 39.39 -26.60 8.23
CA LYS A 4 38.29 -26.75 7.25
C LYS A 4 37.09 -25.88 7.64
N LEU A 5 36.81 -25.79 8.94
CA LEU A 5 35.73 -24.96 9.49
C LEU A 5 36.01 -23.46 9.29
N GLU A 6 37.24 -23.04 9.59
CA GLU A 6 37.73 -21.66 9.35
C GLU A 6 37.56 -21.22 7.89
N ARG A 7 37.93 -22.09 6.95
CA ARG A 7 37.78 -21.85 5.51
C ARG A 7 36.33 -21.79 5.07
N PHE A 8 35.48 -22.64 5.65
CA PHE A 8 34.04 -22.63 5.38
C PHE A 8 33.36 -21.35 5.85
N ILE A 9 33.72 -20.88 7.05
CA ILE A 9 33.21 -19.63 7.62
C ILE A 9 33.69 -18.43 6.79
N SER A 10 34.97 -18.40 6.40
CA SER A 10 35.50 -17.34 5.53
C SER A 10 34.79 -17.31 4.17
N LEU A 11 34.49 -18.47 3.59
CA LEU A 11 33.76 -18.58 2.33
C LEU A 11 32.32 -18.05 2.46
N LEU A 12 31.64 -18.36 3.56
CA LEU A 12 30.30 -17.85 3.85
C LEU A 12 30.28 -16.33 4.06
N ILE A 13 31.30 -15.78 4.71
CA ILE A 13 31.45 -14.31 4.89
C ILE A 13 31.68 -13.65 3.53
N TYR A 14 32.57 -14.18 2.68
CA TYR A 14 32.78 -13.66 1.33
C TYR A 14 31.51 -13.74 0.47
N LEU A 15 30.76 -14.84 0.58
CA LEU A 15 29.52 -15.03 -0.16
C LEU A 15 28.42 -14.05 0.28
N SER A 16 28.36 -13.71 1.57
CA SER A 16 27.38 -12.77 2.11
C SER A 16 27.71 -11.30 1.78
N ILE A 17 28.99 -10.96 1.60
CA ILE A 17 29.41 -9.63 1.12
C ILE A 17 29.13 -9.45 -0.38
N LEU A 18 29.12 -10.54 -1.16
CA LEU A 18 28.84 -10.53 -2.59
C LEU A 18 27.35 -10.50 -2.94
N VAL A 19 26.44 -10.56 -1.96
CA VAL A 19 25.00 -10.41 -2.21
C VAL A 19 24.73 -8.93 -2.49
N PRO A 20 24.36 -8.53 -3.72
CA PRO A 20 24.02 -7.14 -3.98
C PRO A 20 22.82 -6.77 -3.11
N PHE A 21 22.93 -5.64 -2.39
CA PHE A 21 21.78 -5.02 -1.74
C PHE A 21 20.75 -4.71 -2.82
N VAL A 22 19.67 -5.49 -2.88
CA VAL A 22 18.54 -5.18 -3.75
C VAL A 22 17.83 -3.97 -3.14
N PRO A 23 17.86 -2.79 -3.78
CA PRO A 23 17.14 -1.65 -3.25
C PRO A 23 15.65 -1.97 -3.28
N VAL A 24 14.96 -1.79 -2.15
CA VAL A 24 13.50 -1.77 -2.11
C VAL A 24 13.05 -0.58 -2.94
N LYS A 25 12.64 -0.83 -4.19
CA LYS A 25 12.11 0.20 -5.07
C LYS A 25 10.64 0.40 -4.77
N ALA A 26 10.21 1.66 -4.78
CA ALA A 26 8.79 1.97 -4.88
C ALA A 26 8.25 1.38 -6.18
N GLN A 27 6.97 0.98 -6.17
CA GLN A 27 6.28 0.51 -7.37
C GLN A 27 6.37 1.56 -8.48
N THR A 28 6.62 1.09 -9.69
CA THR A 28 6.58 1.88 -10.92
C THR A 28 5.14 2.29 -11.27
N PRO A 29 4.95 3.32 -12.12
CA PRO A 29 3.62 3.69 -12.59
C PRO A 29 2.84 2.53 -13.20
N ASP A 30 3.48 1.68 -14.02
CA ASP A 30 2.82 0.54 -14.66
C ASP A 30 2.42 -0.56 -13.68
N GLU A 31 3.24 -0.78 -12.64
CA GLU A 31 2.90 -1.71 -11.55
C GLU A 31 1.68 -1.21 -10.76
N TRP A 32 1.59 0.11 -10.49
CA TRP A 32 0.42 0.70 -9.86
C TRP A 32 -0.84 0.56 -10.73
N VAL A 33 -0.73 0.85 -12.03
CA VAL A 33 -1.85 0.72 -12.97
C VAL A 33 -2.31 -0.73 -13.02
N THR A 34 -1.38 -1.67 -13.15
CA THR A 34 -1.67 -3.11 -13.24
C THR A 34 -2.33 -3.62 -11.97
N LEU A 35 -1.78 -3.28 -10.80
CA LEU A 35 -2.34 -3.68 -9.51
C LEU A 35 -3.71 -3.06 -9.28
N GLY A 36 -3.86 -1.76 -9.54
CA GLY A 36 -5.13 -1.07 -9.36
C GLY A 36 -6.23 -1.62 -10.26
N LYS A 37 -5.95 -1.90 -11.54
CA LYS A 37 -6.89 -2.61 -12.43
C LYS A 37 -7.32 -3.95 -11.87
N ARG A 38 -6.37 -4.72 -11.31
CA ARG A 38 -6.65 -6.06 -10.77
C ARG A 38 -7.53 -6.03 -9.51
N ILE A 39 -7.32 -5.06 -8.63
CA ILE A 39 -8.04 -4.96 -7.36
C ILE A 39 -9.39 -4.26 -7.52
N HIS A 40 -9.43 -3.17 -8.27
CA HIS A 40 -10.62 -2.33 -8.42
C HIS A 40 -11.50 -2.71 -9.63
N GLY A 41 -10.92 -3.36 -10.65
CA GLY A 41 -11.59 -3.62 -11.94
C GLY A 41 -11.32 -2.57 -13.01
N GLY A 42 -10.64 -1.47 -12.66
CA GLY A 42 -10.23 -0.40 -13.57
C GLY A 42 -9.16 0.50 -12.94
N PHE A 43 -8.60 1.42 -13.71
CA PHE A 43 -7.64 2.41 -13.18
C PHE A 43 -7.95 3.81 -13.71
N GLY A 44 -8.70 4.56 -12.91
CA GLY A 44 -9.02 5.96 -13.16
C GLY A 44 -8.23 6.92 -12.27
N SER A 45 -8.43 8.22 -12.49
CA SER A 45 -7.74 9.29 -11.73
C SER A 45 -7.96 9.22 -10.22
N TYR A 46 -9.15 8.80 -9.77
CA TYR A 46 -9.45 8.68 -8.33
C TYR A 46 -8.68 7.54 -7.65
N ILE A 47 -8.37 6.45 -8.35
CA ILE A 47 -7.49 5.39 -7.82
C ILE A 47 -6.07 5.96 -7.65
N ALA A 48 -5.56 6.66 -8.67
CA ALA A 48 -4.25 7.30 -8.60
C ALA A 48 -4.17 8.34 -7.47
N LEU A 49 -5.23 9.14 -7.29
CA LEU A 49 -5.35 10.09 -6.18
C LEU A 49 -5.28 9.38 -4.82
N GLY A 50 -6.07 8.31 -4.63
CA GLY A 50 -6.05 7.52 -3.40
C GLY A 50 -4.68 6.92 -3.10
N ILE A 51 -3.97 6.41 -4.12
CA ILE A 51 -2.60 5.90 -3.97
C ILE A 51 -1.67 7.00 -3.47
N ARG A 52 -1.75 8.21 -4.05
CA ARG A 52 -0.92 9.34 -3.63
C ARG A 52 -1.23 9.77 -2.20
N ILE A 53 -2.51 9.85 -1.82
CA ILE A 53 -2.92 10.16 -0.45
C ILE A 53 -2.33 9.14 0.53
N GLY A 54 -2.45 7.84 0.24
CA GLY A 54 -1.92 6.79 1.11
C GLY A 54 -0.40 6.83 1.26
N LEU A 55 0.33 7.00 0.16
CA LEU A 55 1.80 7.12 0.19
C LEU A 55 2.25 8.39 0.94
N ASP A 56 1.57 9.51 0.73
CA ASP A 56 1.88 10.77 1.39
C ASP A 56 1.58 10.73 2.90
N ALA A 57 0.45 10.13 3.29
CA ALA A 57 0.12 9.91 4.70
C ALA A 57 1.18 9.05 5.40
N MET A 58 1.62 7.94 4.77
CA MET A 58 2.68 7.10 5.34
C MET A 58 4.00 7.86 5.50
N LYS A 59 4.34 8.71 4.53
CA LYS A 59 5.53 9.57 4.60
C LYS A 59 5.44 10.57 5.74
N HIS A 60 4.33 11.30 5.86
CA HIS A 60 4.14 12.31 6.91
C HIS A 60 4.09 11.71 8.31
N LEU A 61 3.51 10.52 8.46
CA LEU A 61 3.43 9.80 9.72
C LEU A 61 4.68 8.95 10.02
N ASN A 62 5.69 8.98 9.14
CA ASN A 62 6.92 8.18 9.24
C ASN A 62 6.65 6.70 9.59
N THR A 63 5.71 6.11 8.86
CA THR A 63 5.20 4.77 9.13
C THR A 63 5.33 3.88 7.89
N LYS A 64 5.03 2.59 8.06
CA LYS A 64 5.15 1.56 7.03
C LYS A 64 3.78 1.00 6.67
N PRO A 65 3.63 0.32 5.52
CA PRO A 65 2.40 -0.40 5.21
C PRO A 65 1.95 -1.31 6.36
N ARG A 66 0.63 -1.45 6.56
CA ARG A 66 -0.02 -2.16 7.68
C ARG A 66 0.23 -1.60 9.09
N LYS A 67 0.81 -0.41 9.22
CA LYS A 67 1.00 0.28 10.50
C LYS A 67 0.12 1.53 10.64
N LEU A 68 -0.98 1.57 9.89
CA LEU A 68 -1.96 2.66 9.90
C LEU A 68 -3.34 2.06 10.07
N ASP A 69 -4.14 2.73 10.88
CA ASP A 69 -5.58 2.62 10.83
C ASP A 69 -6.11 3.76 9.98
N VAL A 70 -6.91 3.42 8.97
CA VAL A 70 -7.47 4.34 7.99
C VAL A 70 -8.96 4.49 8.25
N THR A 71 -9.40 5.72 8.41
CA THR A 71 -10.82 6.07 8.43
C THR A 71 -11.12 6.97 7.23
N TYR A 72 -11.99 6.51 6.34
CA TYR A 72 -12.49 7.31 5.24
C TYR A 72 -13.90 7.78 5.57
N PHE A 73 -14.11 9.10 5.57
CA PHE A 73 -15.43 9.69 5.73
C PHE A 73 -16.06 9.87 4.36
N ASP A 74 -17.12 9.12 4.09
CA ASP A 74 -17.93 9.26 2.88
C ASP A 74 -19.07 10.26 3.09
N GLY A 75 -19.59 10.85 2.02
CA GLY A 75 -20.66 11.84 2.07
C GLY A 75 -20.69 12.74 0.84
N ALA A 76 -21.60 13.71 0.81
CA ALA A 76 -21.86 14.52 -0.39
C ALA A 76 -20.63 15.33 -0.87
N ASN A 77 -19.72 15.67 0.06
CA ASN A 77 -18.50 16.42 -0.22
C ASN A 77 -17.25 15.54 -0.35
N ALA A 78 -17.38 14.23 -0.13
CA ALA A 78 -16.26 13.31 -0.28
C ALA A 78 -15.96 13.08 -1.77
N PRO A 79 -14.68 12.82 -2.15
CA PRO A 79 -14.37 12.32 -3.47
C PRO A 79 -15.11 11.02 -3.78
N TYR A 80 -15.17 10.65 -5.07
CA TYR A 80 -15.76 9.39 -5.47
C TYR A 80 -15.12 8.19 -4.73
N PRO A 81 -15.93 7.15 -4.37
CA PRO A 81 -15.51 5.99 -3.59
C PRO A 81 -14.23 5.29 -4.05
N CYS A 82 -13.91 5.35 -5.35
CA CYS A 82 -12.69 4.81 -5.93
C CYS A 82 -11.41 5.28 -5.21
N VAL A 83 -11.41 6.45 -4.56
CA VAL A 83 -10.28 6.93 -3.77
C VAL A 83 -9.92 5.97 -2.63
N VAL A 84 -10.92 5.35 -1.99
CA VAL A 84 -10.70 4.40 -0.88
C VAL A 84 -9.89 3.19 -1.33
N ASP A 85 -10.19 2.66 -2.51
CA ASP A 85 -9.44 1.53 -3.06
C ASP A 85 -8.00 1.89 -3.36
N GLY A 86 -7.75 3.12 -3.85
CA GLY A 86 -6.39 3.63 -4.00
C GLY A 86 -5.63 3.74 -2.68
N ILE A 87 -6.27 4.24 -1.62
CA ILE A 87 -5.68 4.33 -0.27
C ILE A 87 -5.37 2.93 0.26
N MET A 88 -6.30 1.99 0.09
CA MET A 88 -6.12 0.58 0.46
C MET A 88 -4.92 -0.05 -0.26
N ILE A 89 -4.79 0.16 -1.58
CA ILE A 89 -3.68 -0.33 -2.38
C ILE A 89 -2.33 0.22 -1.90
N ALA A 90 -2.26 1.51 -1.57
CA ALA A 90 -1.02 2.14 -1.14
C ALA A 90 -0.60 1.75 0.29
N THR A 91 -1.54 1.77 1.23
CA THR A 91 -1.25 1.58 2.67
C THR A 91 -1.31 0.12 3.10
N VAL A 92 -1.95 -0.73 2.29
CA VAL A 92 -2.32 -2.11 2.65
C VAL A 92 -3.15 -2.16 3.94
N ALA A 93 -3.87 -1.08 4.26
CA ALA A 93 -4.91 -1.08 5.27
C ALA A 93 -6.22 -1.50 4.61
N THR A 94 -6.89 -2.51 5.14
CA THR A 94 -8.02 -3.16 4.47
C THR A 94 -9.18 -3.39 5.44
N PRO A 95 -10.45 -3.41 4.96
CA PRO A 95 -11.58 -3.78 5.80
C PRO A 95 -11.43 -5.17 6.42
N GLY A 96 -10.89 -6.13 5.67
CA GLY A 96 -10.66 -7.50 6.15
C GLY A 96 -9.60 -7.61 7.26
N GLN A 97 -8.67 -6.67 7.35
CA GLN A 97 -7.71 -6.56 8.45
C GLN A 97 -8.22 -5.65 9.58
N ILE A 98 -9.41 -5.07 9.43
CA ILE A 98 -10.03 -4.13 10.39
C ILE A 98 -9.25 -2.79 10.49
N SER A 99 -8.20 -2.62 9.70
CA SER A 99 -7.37 -1.42 9.66
C SER A 99 -7.87 -0.36 8.68
N LEU A 100 -8.94 -0.61 7.92
CA LEU A 100 -9.63 0.41 7.12
C LEU A 100 -11.13 0.36 7.39
N GLN A 101 -11.71 1.53 7.68
CA GLN A 101 -13.14 1.70 7.88
C GLN A 101 -13.66 2.86 7.03
N VAL A 102 -14.81 2.65 6.39
CA VAL A 102 -15.56 3.69 5.69
C VAL A 102 -16.73 4.08 6.56
N ILE A 103 -16.79 5.36 6.94
CA ILE A 103 -17.85 5.90 7.79
C ILE A 103 -18.70 6.83 6.92
N PRO A 104 -20.00 6.51 6.70
CA PRO A 104 -20.89 7.40 5.99
C PRO A 104 -21.21 8.64 6.82
N SER A 105 -21.30 9.79 6.15
CA SER A 105 -21.83 11.03 6.71
C SER A 105 -23.26 10.81 7.20
N LYS A 106 -23.56 11.35 8.38
CA LYS A 106 -24.84 11.14 9.08
C LYS A 106 -26.04 11.77 8.34
N SER A 107 -25.80 12.73 7.45
CA SER A 107 -26.83 13.50 6.75
C SER A 107 -26.95 13.21 5.25
N ASP A 108 -26.05 12.39 4.70
CA ASP A 108 -25.89 12.31 3.24
C ASP A 108 -26.16 10.90 2.72
N VAL A 109 -26.65 10.82 1.48
CA VAL A 109 -26.62 9.58 0.71
C VAL A 109 -25.16 9.18 0.51
N SER A 110 -24.79 8.02 1.04
CA SER A 110 -23.48 7.38 0.82
C SER A 110 -23.13 7.38 -0.66
N ASN A 111 -21.89 7.70 -1.05
CA ASN A 111 -21.46 7.44 -2.43
C ASN A 111 -21.14 5.95 -2.61
N PHE A 112 -20.78 5.25 -1.54
CA PHE A 112 -20.61 3.80 -1.54
C PHE A 112 -21.93 3.08 -1.83
N GLY A 113 -21.95 2.22 -2.86
CA GLY A 113 -23.10 1.36 -3.21
C GLY A 113 -24.17 2.01 -4.09
N ASN A 114 -24.09 3.32 -4.32
CA ASN A 114 -25.10 4.10 -5.07
C ASN A 114 -24.66 4.46 -6.50
N SER A 115 -23.49 3.98 -6.92
CA SER A 115 -22.91 4.22 -8.24
C SER A 115 -23.16 3.02 -9.18
N TRP A 116 -24.40 2.87 -9.65
CA TRP A 116 -24.78 2.08 -10.83
C TRP A 116 -25.89 2.79 -11.59
#